data_AF-A0A8H7SNG2-F1
#
_entry.id   AF-A0A8H7SNG2-F1
#
_cell.length_a   1.000
_cell.length_b   1.000
_cell.length_c   1.000
_cell.angle_alpha   90.00
_cell.angle_beta   90.00
_cell.angle_gamma   90.00
#
_symmetry.space_group_name_H-M   'P 1'
#
loop_
_entity.id
_entity.type
_entity.pdbx_description
1 polymer ?
#
loop_
_entity_poly.entity_id
_entity_poly.type
_entity_poly.pdbx_seq_one_letter_code
_entity_poly.pdbx_strand_id
1 'polypeptide(L)'
;MHVIDLSDTTSVNLLQQTLNQNTYDEINNACAIKIVSLTKECNDLLERIASCPPSLSSIRRLMKYDEFPDNSHFDPYLHNDYDFIHGIVFHLLKLCESPMNPIGQKLRERTAAIWSTFPIINSLSNLNVLHDDLESSKIDGLTLKRESNSMIILIELAGGCHTNTEKKLESDCFKIYKNAIKTLTKHNQYYVRERNLKLSMPQNPRDLKSFAALLPTLLSWRQAAIDLAE
;
A
#
# COMPACT_ATOMS: atom_id res chain seq x y z
N MET A 1 7.26 9.96 -27.72
CA MET A 1 7.06 9.07 -26.56
C MET A 1 6.00 9.71 -25.70
N HIS A 2 4.85 9.06 -25.52
CA HIS A 2 3.73 9.62 -24.76
C HIS A 2 3.47 8.70 -23.58
N VAL A 3 3.85 9.14 -22.38
CA VAL A 3 3.26 8.61 -21.15
C VAL A 3 1.93 9.31 -20.99
N ILE A 4 0.85 8.56 -20.95
CA ILE A 4 -0.49 9.11 -20.79
C ILE A 4 -0.96 8.75 -19.39
N ASP A 5 -1.18 9.77 -18.57
CA ASP A 5 -1.67 9.61 -17.21
C ASP A 5 -3.19 9.47 -17.21
N LEU A 6 -3.67 8.27 -16.88
CA LEU A 6 -5.10 7.97 -16.79
C LEU A 6 -5.77 8.54 -15.53
N SER A 7 -5.02 9.25 -14.68
CA SER A 7 -5.55 9.98 -13.52
C SER A 7 -5.79 11.46 -13.84
N ASP A 8 -5.24 11.98 -14.94
CA ASP A 8 -5.52 13.33 -15.44
C ASP A 8 -6.76 13.35 -16.34
N THR A 9 -7.74 14.18 -15.96
CA THR A 9 -9.02 14.32 -16.68
C THR A 9 -8.81 14.77 -18.13
N THR A 10 -7.80 15.60 -18.40
CA THR A 10 -7.52 16.09 -19.76
C THR A 10 -7.03 14.97 -20.66
N SER A 11 -6.09 14.17 -20.15
CA SER A 11 -5.54 12.98 -20.81
C SER A 11 -6.61 11.91 -21.05
N VAL A 12 -7.51 11.68 -20.08
CA VAL A 12 -8.64 10.75 -20.23
C VAL A 12 -9.60 11.21 -21.34
N ASN A 13 -9.99 12.49 -21.34
CA ASN A 13 -10.90 13.04 -22.35
C ASN A 13 -10.28 12.94 -23.76
N LEU A 14 -8.98 13.24 -23.89
CA LEU A 14 -8.26 13.12 -25.16
C LEU A 14 -8.21 11.67 -25.64
N LEU A 15 -7.97 10.71 -24.74
CA LEU A 15 -7.97 9.28 -25.06
C LEU A 15 -9.34 8.79 -25.53
N GLN A 16 -10.42 9.16 -24.84
CA GLN A 16 -11.79 8.79 -25.23
C GLN A 16 -12.19 9.35 -26.61
N GLN A 17 -11.65 10.51 -26.99
CA GLN A 17 -11.88 11.12 -28.30
C GLN A 17 -11.02 10.49 -29.41
N THR A 18 -9.87 9.92 -29.06
CA THR A 18 -8.87 9.43 -30.04
C THR A 18 -8.95 7.92 -30.26
N LEU A 19 -9.28 7.17 -29.22
CA LEU A 19 -9.39 5.71 -29.27
C LEU A 19 -10.83 5.28 -29.52
N ASN A 20 -11.02 4.12 -30.13
CA ASN A 20 -12.33 3.48 -30.12
C ASN A 20 -12.66 3.00 -28.69
N GLN A 21 -13.96 2.89 -28.39
CA GLN A 21 -14.45 2.57 -27.05
C GLN A 21 -13.87 1.25 -26.50
N ASN A 22 -13.77 0.20 -27.33
CA ASN A 22 -13.25 -1.09 -26.91
C ASN A 22 -11.77 -1.00 -26.47
N THR A 23 -10.93 -0.32 -27.25
CA THR A 23 -9.51 -0.13 -26.91
C THR A 23 -9.34 0.74 -25.66
N TYR A 24 -10.15 1.79 -25.51
CA TYR A 24 -10.14 2.59 -24.28
C TYR A 24 -10.54 1.74 -23.06
N ASP A 25 -11.59 0.93 -23.16
CA ASP A 25 -12.06 0.08 -22.08
C ASP A 25 -11.04 -1.00 -21.72
N GLU A 26 -10.38 -1.60 -22.71
CA GLU A 26 -9.26 -2.55 -22.49
C GLU A 26 -8.13 -1.91 -21.68
N ILE A 27 -7.67 -0.71 -22.06
CA ILE A 27 -6.61 0.01 -21.34
C ILE A 27 -7.08 0.40 -19.93
N ASN A 28 -8.29 0.92 -19.82
CA ASN A 28 -8.87 1.37 -18.55
C ASN A 28 -9.00 0.21 -17.55
N ASN A 29 -9.44 -0.95 -18.04
CA ASN A 29 -9.56 -2.19 -17.28
C ASN A 29 -8.20 -2.80 -16.93
N ALA A 30 -7.23 -2.78 -17.85
CA ALA A 30 -5.87 -3.23 -17.59
C ALA A 30 -5.17 -2.41 -16.50
N CYS A 31 -5.52 -1.13 -16.38
CA CYS A 31 -5.02 -0.23 -15.32
C CYS A 31 -5.97 -0.17 -14.09
N ALA A 32 -7.01 -1.00 -14.01
CA ALA A 32 -7.90 -1.03 -12.85
C ALA A 32 -7.34 -1.94 -11.76
N ILE A 33 -7.36 -1.46 -10.51
CA ILE A 33 -7.08 -2.31 -9.34
C ILE A 33 -8.41 -2.96 -8.96
N LYS A 34 -8.48 -4.28 -9.09
CA LYS A 34 -9.61 -5.04 -8.57
C LYS A 34 -9.55 -5.04 -7.05
N ILE A 35 -10.69 -4.77 -6.42
CA ILE A 35 -10.81 -4.91 -4.97
C ILE A 35 -10.68 -6.39 -4.66
N VAL A 36 -9.72 -6.75 -3.80
CA VAL A 36 -9.54 -8.15 -3.41
C VAL A 36 -10.71 -8.58 -2.53
N SER A 37 -11.24 -9.78 -2.78
CA SER A 37 -12.18 -10.41 -1.86
C SER A 37 -11.40 -10.89 -0.65
N LEU A 38 -11.73 -10.34 0.52
CA LEU A 38 -11.14 -10.77 1.78
C LEU A 38 -11.78 -12.09 2.25
N THR A 39 -11.03 -12.87 3.02
CA THR A 39 -11.54 -14.02 3.76
C THR A 39 -12.64 -13.60 4.73
N LYS A 40 -13.48 -14.56 5.12
CA LYS A 40 -14.55 -14.31 6.10
C LYS A 40 -13.96 -13.81 7.41
N GLU A 41 -12.89 -14.45 7.86
CA GLU A 41 -12.18 -14.16 9.09
C GLU A 41 -11.60 -12.75 9.09
N CYS A 42 -11.03 -12.30 7.97
CA CYS A 42 -10.53 -10.94 7.82
C CYS A 42 -11.66 -9.90 7.83
N ASN A 43 -12.80 -10.18 7.17
CA ASN A 43 -13.97 -9.29 7.23
C ASN A 43 -14.53 -9.19 8.66
N ASP A 44 -14.68 -10.32 9.34
CA ASP A 44 -15.14 -10.39 10.73
C ASP A 44 -14.18 -9.62 11.66
N LEU A 45 -12.87 -9.70 11.44
CA LEU A 45 -11.89 -8.88 12.16
C LEU A 45 -12.10 -7.39 11.94
N LEU A 46 -12.23 -6.95 10.68
CA LEU A 46 -12.43 -5.53 10.34
C LEU A 46 -13.73 -4.99 10.93
N GLU A 47 -14.81 -5.77 10.89
CA GLU A 47 -16.10 -5.40 11.49
C GLU A 47 -16.00 -5.27 13.02
N ARG A 48 -15.33 -6.21 13.69
CA ARG A 48 -15.08 -6.12 15.13
C ARG A 48 -14.23 -4.89 15.47
N ILE A 49 -13.19 -4.58 14.69
CA ILE A 49 -12.37 -3.37 14.89
C ILE A 49 -13.25 -2.13 14.72
N ALA A 50 -14.07 -2.08 13.67
CA ALA A 50 -14.95 -0.95 13.37
C ALA A 50 -16.03 -0.74 14.43
N SER A 51 -16.58 -1.80 15.01
CA SER A 51 -17.66 -1.75 16.02
C SER A 51 -17.17 -1.58 17.45
N CYS A 52 -15.93 -1.96 17.77
CA CYS A 52 -15.43 -1.85 19.15
C CYS A 52 -15.35 -0.39 19.64
N PRO A 53 -15.48 -0.13 20.95
CA PRO A 53 -15.26 1.21 21.51
C PRO A 53 -13.86 1.74 21.16
N PRO A 54 -13.70 3.03 20.84
CA PRO A 54 -12.40 3.62 20.49
C PRO A 54 -11.53 3.83 21.75
N SER A 55 -11.12 2.73 22.38
CA SER A 55 -10.19 2.70 23.51
C SER A 55 -9.10 1.66 23.28
N LEU A 56 -7.87 1.95 23.73
CA LEU A 56 -6.74 1.02 23.62
C LEU A 56 -7.07 -0.32 24.27
N SER A 57 -7.73 -0.30 25.43
CA SER A 57 -8.15 -1.51 26.15
C SER A 57 -9.13 -2.39 25.39
N SER A 58 -10.06 -1.81 24.62
CA SER A 58 -11.05 -2.55 23.83
C SER A 58 -10.38 -3.18 22.61
N ILE A 59 -9.57 -2.40 21.88
CA ILE A 59 -8.83 -2.89 20.73
C ILE A 59 -7.82 -3.97 21.16
N ARG A 60 -7.12 -3.78 22.28
CA ARG A 60 -6.18 -4.77 22.83
C ARG A 60 -6.85 -6.10 23.15
N ARG A 61 -8.06 -6.06 23.71
CA ARG A 61 -8.83 -7.26 24.03
C ARG A 61 -9.18 -8.02 22.76
N LEU A 62 -9.67 -7.32 21.75
CA LEU A 62 -10.00 -7.87 20.45
C LEU A 62 -8.78 -8.53 19.78
N MET A 63 -7.61 -7.88 19.85
CA MET A 63 -6.37 -8.38 19.22
C MET A 63 -5.72 -9.58 19.95
N LYS A 64 -6.14 -9.89 21.18
CA LYS A 64 -5.57 -10.99 21.99
C LYS A 64 -6.27 -12.33 21.76
N TYR A 65 -7.42 -12.36 21.11
CA TYR A 65 -8.14 -13.61 20.86
C TYR A 65 -7.69 -14.24 19.53
N ASP A 66 -7.28 -15.50 19.58
CA ASP A 66 -7.16 -16.37 18.41
C ASP A 66 -8.59 -16.76 17.99
N GLU A 67 -9.24 -15.90 17.22
CA GLU A 67 -10.60 -16.14 16.72
C GLU A 67 -10.57 -16.89 15.41
N PHE A 68 -10.28 -18.18 15.51
CA PHE A 68 -10.66 -19.17 14.51
C PHE A 68 -11.74 -20.06 15.14
N PRO A 69 -13.04 -19.69 15.01
CA PRO A 69 -14.13 -20.48 15.57
C PRO A 69 -14.13 -21.90 15.00
N ASP A 70 -14.64 -22.86 15.79
CA ASP A 70 -14.91 -24.24 15.37
C ASP A 70 -13.69 -25.16 15.08
N ASN A 71 -12.60 -25.04 15.85
CA ASN A 71 -11.35 -25.81 15.62
C ASN A 71 -10.73 -25.57 14.22
N SER A 72 -11.14 -24.52 13.52
CA SER A 72 -10.38 -24.07 12.36
C SER A 72 -9.00 -23.62 12.85
N HIS A 73 -7.95 -24.05 12.18
CA HIS A 73 -6.59 -23.63 12.50
C HIS A 73 -6.23 -22.45 11.61
N PHE A 74 -5.53 -21.47 12.18
CA PHE A 74 -4.89 -20.45 11.37
C PHE A 74 -3.96 -21.12 10.36
N ASP A 75 -4.27 -20.93 9.08
CA ASP A 75 -3.41 -21.27 7.97
C ASP A 75 -2.83 -19.97 7.37
N PRO A 76 -1.49 -19.78 7.40
CA PRO A 76 -0.86 -18.55 6.91
C PRO A 76 -0.99 -18.34 5.40
N TYR A 77 -1.27 -19.38 4.62
CA TYR A 77 -1.49 -19.26 3.19
C TYR A 77 -2.92 -18.81 2.88
N LEU A 78 -3.89 -19.41 3.57
CA LEU A 78 -5.32 -19.11 3.37
C LEU A 78 -5.74 -17.79 4.03
N HIS A 79 -5.17 -17.45 5.19
CA HIS A 79 -5.55 -16.29 6.00
C HIS A 79 -4.47 -15.20 6.01
N ASN A 80 -3.73 -15.07 4.91
CA ASN A 80 -2.66 -14.08 4.78
C ASN A 80 -3.17 -12.63 4.92
N ASP A 81 -4.44 -12.38 4.58
CA ASP A 81 -5.09 -11.08 4.71
C ASP A 81 -5.41 -10.78 6.18
N TYR A 82 -5.97 -11.75 6.90
CA TYR A 82 -6.18 -11.67 8.34
C TYR A 82 -4.85 -11.41 9.06
N ASP A 83 -3.80 -12.18 8.76
CA ASP A 83 -2.47 -12.02 9.38
C ASP A 83 -1.90 -10.63 9.11
N PHE A 84 -2.02 -10.15 7.87
CA PHE A 84 -1.62 -8.80 7.50
C PHE A 84 -2.36 -7.72 8.31
N ILE A 85 -3.69 -7.77 8.34
CA ILE A 85 -4.50 -6.77 9.06
C ILE A 85 -4.21 -6.83 10.57
N HIS A 86 -4.27 -8.03 11.15
CA HIS A 86 -4.05 -8.24 12.59
C HIS A 86 -2.65 -7.80 13.00
N GLY A 87 -1.62 -8.25 12.29
CA GLY A 87 -0.23 -7.93 12.59
C GLY A 87 0.05 -6.44 12.56
N ILE A 88 -0.43 -5.72 11.53
CA ILE A 88 -0.23 -4.27 11.42
C ILE A 88 -1.02 -3.50 12.49
N VAL A 89 -2.29 -3.85 12.71
CA VAL A 89 -3.10 -3.17 13.73
C VAL A 89 -2.54 -3.42 15.13
N PHE A 90 -2.08 -4.63 15.42
CA PHE A 90 -1.47 -4.98 16.70
C PHE A 90 -0.12 -4.28 16.92
N HIS A 91 0.71 -4.17 15.87
CA HIS A 91 1.94 -3.39 15.92
C HIS A 91 1.66 -1.92 16.26
N LEU A 92 0.74 -1.28 15.53
CA LEU A 92 0.41 0.13 15.75
C LEU A 92 -0.28 0.36 17.10
N LEU A 93 -1.10 -0.58 17.57
CA LEU A 93 -1.67 -0.56 18.91
C LEU A 93 -0.58 -0.49 19.98
N LYS A 94 0.48 -1.31 19.88
CA LYS A 94 1.60 -1.28 20.82
C LYS A 94 2.31 0.08 20.83
N LEU A 95 2.40 0.74 19.67
CA LEU A 95 2.94 2.09 19.59
C LEU A 95 2.04 3.12 20.26
N CYS A 96 0.72 3.04 20.08
CA CYS A 96 -0.24 3.92 20.76
C CYS A 96 -0.27 3.70 22.28
N GLU A 97 -0.04 2.48 22.76
CA GLU A 97 0.06 2.17 24.19
C GLU A 97 1.42 2.52 24.80
N SER A 98 2.45 2.71 23.97
CA SER A 98 3.78 3.07 24.44
C SER A 98 3.75 4.45 25.08
N PRO A 99 4.25 4.61 26.33
CA PRO A 99 4.40 5.93 26.95
C PRO A 99 5.38 6.81 26.17
N MET A 100 6.27 6.19 25.38
CA MET A 100 7.22 6.85 24.48
C MET A 100 6.86 6.51 23.03
N ASN A 101 5.63 6.80 22.60
CA ASN A 101 5.19 6.56 21.23
C ASN A 101 6.11 7.30 20.24
N PRO A 102 6.93 6.59 19.43
CA PRO A 102 7.85 7.23 18.50
C PRO A 102 7.11 8.00 17.40
N ILE A 103 5.91 7.56 17.00
CA ILE A 103 5.09 8.21 15.96
C ILE A 103 4.58 9.59 16.42
N GLY A 104 4.39 9.78 17.73
CA GLY A 104 3.98 11.06 18.29
C GLY A 104 5.12 12.08 18.43
N GLN A 105 6.36 11.67 18.15
CA GLN A 105 7.56 12.49 18.34
C GLN A 105 8.05 13.09 17.02
N LYS A 106 8.85 14.16 17.12
CA LYS A 106 9.56 14.71 15.97
C LYS A 106 10.70 13.77 15.56
N LEU A 107 10.40 12.86 14.63
CA LEU A 107 11.37 11.94 14.08
C LEU A 107 11.89 12.40 12.71
N ARG A 108 13.13 12.02 12.42
CA ARG A 108 13.65 12.05 11.06
C ARG A 108 12.97 10.94 10.25
N GLU A 109 12.82 11.19 8.95
CA GLU A 109 12.12 10.33 7.98
C GLU A 109 12.48 8.85 8.10
N ARG A 110 13.79 8.51 8.10
CA ARG A 110 14.27 7.12 8.22
C ARG A 110 13.90 6.47 9.55
N THR A 111 13.95 7.22 10.64
CA THR A 111 13.63 6.69 11.98
C THR A 111 12.14 6.43 12.09
N ALA A 112 11.29 7.32 11.58
CA ALA A 112 9.86 7.11 11.52
C ALA A 112 9.49 5.90 10.65
N ALA A 113 10.15 5.73 9.49
CA ALA A 113 9.89 4.61 8.58
C ALA A 113 10.08 3.23 9.23
N ILE A 114 11.03 3.08 10.17
CA ILE A 114 11.24 1.85 10.95
C ILE A 114 9.99 1.47 11.76
N TRP A 115 9.29 2.47 12.30
CA TRP A 115 8.12 2.25 13.15
C TRP A 115 6.80 2.25 12.39
N SER A 116 6.74 2.90 11.22
CA SER A 116 5.51 3.01 10.42
C SER A 116 5.49 2.04 9.24
N THR A 117 6.44 2.21 8.34
CA THR A 117 6.30 1.80 6.96
C THR A 117 6.93 0.44 6.69
N PHE A 118 8.08 0.17 7.30
CA PHE A 118 8.75 -1.12 7.17
C PHE A 118 7.90 -2.29 7.67
N PRO A 119 7.18 -2.20 8.81
CA PRO A 119 6.24 -3.25 9.21
C PRO A 119 5.19 -3.53 8.13
N ILE A 120 4.59 -2.49 7.54
CA ILE A 120 3.57 -2.63 6.50
C ILE A 120 4.13 -3.32 5.26
N ILE A 121 5.28 -2.88 4.75
CA ILE A 121 5.87 -3.44 3.54
C ILE A 121 6.27 -4.90 3.78
N ASN A 122 6.94 -5.18 4.89
CA ASN A 122 7.40 -6.53 5.20
C ASN A 122 6.23 -7.51 5.32
N SER A 123 5.10 -7.07 5.90
CA SER A 123 3.89 -7.89 5.99
C SER A 123 3.12 -8.00 4.67
N LEU A 124 3.30 -7.08 3.72
CA LEU A 124 2.74 -7.20 2.36
C LEU A 124 3.52 -8.21 1.50
N SER A 125 4.80 -8.43 1.78
CA SER A 125 5.70 -9.17 0.89
C SER A 125 5.92 -10.64 1.29
N ASN A 126 5.33 -11.56 0.53
CA ASN A 126 6.06 -12.71 -0.06
C ASN A 126 6.68 -12.34 -1.43
N LEU A 127 6.55 -11.06 -1.81
CA LEU A 127 7.17 -10.49 -2.99
C LEU A 127 8.67 -10.43 -2.72
N ASN A 128 9.46 -11.24 -3.44
CA ASN A 128 10.91 -11.08 -3.50
C ASN A 128 11.20 -9.61 -3.83
N VAL A 129 11.61 -8.85 -2.82
CA VAL A 129 12.29 -7.58 -3.04
C VAL A 129 13.58 -7.99 -3.74
N LEU A 130 13.60 -7.89 -5.07
CA LEU A 130 14.79 -8.13 -5.88
C LEU A 130 15.81 -7.07 -5.48
N HIS A 131 16.62 -7.41 -4.49
CA HIS A 131 17.76 -6.62 -4.03
C HIS A 131 18.95 -6.73 -4.99
N ASP A 132 18.87 -7.60 -6.00
CA ASP A 132 20.03 -8.12 -6.72
C ASP A 132 20.68 -7.17 -7.74
N ASP A 133 20.09 -6.00 -8.06
CA ASP A 133 20.65 -5.10 -9.09
C ASP A 133 21.04 -3.69 -8.59
N LEU A 134 21.08 -3.45 -7.27
CA LEU A 134 21.28 -2.09 -6.76
C LEU A 134 22.32 -2.03 -5.63
N GLU A 135 23.59 -1.87 -6.03
CA GLU A 135 24.77 -1.66 -5.16
C GLU A 135 24.64 -0.49 -4.17
N SER A 136 23.59 0.34 -4.27
CA SER A 136 23.27 1.38 -3.28
C SER A 136 21.79 1.77 -3.30
N SER A 137 20.89 0.93 -2.80
CA SER A 137 19.47 1.30 -2.66
C SER A 137 19.19 2.02 -1.34
N LYS A 138 18.99 3.33 -1.42
CA LYS A 138 18.11 4.03 -0.48
C LYS A 138 16.67 3.66 -0.90
N ILE A 139 15.88 3.10 0.01
CA ILE A 139 14.48 2.72 -0.27
C ILE A 139 13.67 4.01 -0.47
N ASP A 140 13.62 4.49 -1.71
CA ASP A 140 12.81 5.62 -2.20
C ASP A 140 11.78 5.10 -3.24
N GLY A 141 11.37 3.83 -3.13
CA GLY A 141 10.51 3.15 -4.10
C GLY A 141 10.67 1.63 -4.10
N LEU A 142 9.60 0.87 -3.88
CA LEU A 142 9.54 -0.54 -4.31
C LEU A 142 9.49 -0.56 -5.85
N THR A 143 9.99 -1.60 -6.50
CA THR A 143 9.77 -1.85 -7.94
C THR A 143 9.62 -3.36 -8.10
N LEU A 144 8.50 -3.78 -8.70
CA LEU A 144 8.27 -5.19 -9.03
C LEU A 144 8.41 -5.33 -10.54
N LYS A 145 9.18 -6.34 -10.96
CA LYS A 145 9.34 -6.69 -12.37
C LYS A 145 9.25 -8.20 -12.49
N ARG A 146 8.35 -8.69 -13.34
CA ARG A 146 8.41 -10.07 -13.84
C ARG A 146 8.06 -10.13 -15.33
N GLU A 147 8.52 -11.21 -15.96
CA GLU A 147 8.78 -11.34 -17.40
C GLU A 147 7.50 -11.42 -18.24
N SER A 148 7.07 -10.29 -18.79
CA SER A 148 6.42 -10.08 -20.11
C SER A 148 5.48 -8.87 -20.08
N ASN A 149 4.78 -8.63 -18.97
CA ASN A 149 3.94 -7.45 -18.71
C ASN A 149 4.42 -6.71 -17.46
N SER A 150 5.05 -5.55 -17.63
CA SER A 150 5.69 -4.84 -16.51
C SER A 150 4.72 -3.88 -15.82
N MET A 151 4.28 -4.19 -14.60
CA MET A 151 3.69 -3.19 -13.71
C MET A 151 4.77 -2.63 -12.77
N ILE A 152 5.09 -1.35 -12.93
CA ILE A 152 5.98 -0.65 -11.99
C ILE A 152 5.12 -0.08 -10.86
N ILE A 153 5.07 -0.78 -9.72
CA ILE A 153 4.53 -0.20 -8.49
C ILE A 153 5.65 0.56 -7.80
N LEU A 154 5.53 1.88 -7.74
CA LEU A 154 6.47 2.76 -7.04
C LEU A 154 5.83 3.23 -5.74
N ILE A 155 6.42 2.84 -4.61
CA ILE A 155 5.91 3.21 -3.29
C ILE A 155 6.89 4.21 -2.65
N GLU A 156 6.54 5.49 -2.64
CA GLU A 156 7.30 6.52 -1.92
C GLU A 156 6.94 6.51 -0.44
N LEU A 157 7.95 6.39 0.41
CA LEU A 157 7.76 6.29 1.86
C LEU A 157 8.08 7.63 2.52
N ALA A 158 7.17 8.58 2.41
CA ALA A 158 7.32 9.88 3.07
C ALA A 158 7.07 9.76 4.59
N GLY A 159 8.12 9.44 5.35
CA GLY A 159 8.06 9.20 6.80
C GLY A 159 8.32 10.42 7.71
N GLY A 160 8.40 11.66 7.21
CA GLY A 160 8.73 12.81 8.06
C GLY A 160 7.53 13.41 8.76
N CYS A 161 7.51 13.46 10.10
CA CYS A 161 6.44 14.15 10.83
C CYS A 161 6.45 15.68 10.60
N HIS A 162 7.56 16.28 10.15
CA HIS A 162 7.78 17.73 10.16
C HIS A 162 8.65 18.29 9.00
N THR A 163 8.94 17.51 7.95
CA THR A 163 9.89 17.93 6.89
C THR A 163 9.28 18.18 5.51
N ASN A 164 7.96 18.19 5.39
CA ASN A 164 7.32 18.25 4.08
C ASN A 164 7.00 19.71 3.72
N THR A 165 7.96 20.39 3.10
CA THR A 165 7.58 21.44 2.14
C THR A 165 6.99 20.74 0.92
N GLU A 166 5.87 21.23 0.38
CA GLU A 166 5.24 20.70 -0.85
C GLU A 166 6.27 20.53 -1.97
N LYS A 167 7.24 21.43 -2.06
CA LYS A 167 8.38 21.36 -2.99
C LYS A 167 9.22 20.08 -2.89
N LYS A 168 9.42 19.54 -1.68
CA LYS A 168 10.19 18.30 -1.49
C LYS A 168 9.37 17.11 -2.00
N LEU A 169 8.07 17.07 -1.67
CA LEU A 169 7.15 16.06 -2.17
C LEU A 169 7.09 16.07 -3.70
N GLU A 170 6.94 17.24 -4.33
CA GLU A 170 6.98 17.39 -5.79
C GLU A 170 8.31 16.90 -6.39
N SER A 171 9.45 17.24 -5.76
CA SER A 171 10.76 16.79 -6.22
C SER A 171 10.94 15.28 -6.14
N ASP A 172 10.46 14.66 -5.07
CA ASP A 172 10.56 13.22 -4.87
C ASP A 172 9.61 12.47 -5.82
N CYS A 173 8.36 12.94 -6.01
CA CYS A 173 7.46 12.45 -7.06
C CYS A 173 8.09 12.56 -8.45
N PHE A 174 8.73 13.68 -8.78
CA PHE A 174 9.40 13.86 -10.07
C PHE A 174 10.53 12.84 -10.31
N LYS A 175 11.30 12.49 -9.26
CA LYS A 175 12.35 11.46 -9.36
C LYS A 175 11.75 10.09 -9.65
N ILE A 176 10.65 9.75 -8.98
CA ILE A 176 9.92 8.50 -9.19
C ILE A 176 9.45 8.41 -10.63
N TYR A 177 8.79 9.45 -11.14
CA TYR A 177 8.35 9.53 -12.53
C TYR A 177 9.52 9.39 -13.51
N LYS A 178 10.64 10.08 -13.25
CA LYS A 178 11.83 10.00 -14.10
C LYS A 178 12.39 8.58 -14.16
N ASN A 179 12.42 7.87 -13.03
CA ASN A 179 12.90 6.48 -12.96
C ASN A 179 11.92 5.50 -13.60
N ALA A 180 10.61 5.70 -13.40
CA ALA A 180 9.55 4.96 -14.08
C ALA A 180 9.71 5.10 -15.60
N ILE A 181 9.77 6.34 -16.10
CA ILE A 181 9.94 6.66 -17.52
C ILE A 181 11.19 5.99 -18.07
N LYS A 182 12.35 6.11 -17.41
CA LYS A 182 13.59 5.44 -17.85
C LYS A 182 13.43 3.92 -18.01
N THR A 183 12.77 3.28 -17.05
CA THR A 183 12.51 1.83 -17.07
C THR A 183 11.57 1.46 -18.21
N LEU A 184 10.52 2.27 -18.40
CA LEU A 184 9.55 2.13 -19.48
C LEU A 184 10.19 2.42 -20.85
N THR A 185 11.11 3.37 -20.99
CA THR A 185 11.70 3.73 -22.31
C THR A 185 12.37 2.53 -23.00
N LYS A 186 12.72 1.47 -22.25
CA LYS A 186 13.28 0.23 -22.78
C LYS A 186 12.29 -0.64 -23.58
N HIS A 187 10.96 -0.50 -23.47
CA HIS A 187 9.99 -1.38 -24.17
C HIS A 187 8.82 -0.69 -24.93
N ASN A 188 9.01 0.56 -25.37
CA ASN A 188 8.39 1.17 -26.58
C ASN A 188 6.92 1.67 -26.66
N GLN A 189 6.07 1.67 -25.62
CA GLN A 189 4.89 2.58 -25.42
C GLN A 189 4.07 2.14 -24.19
N TYR A 190 3.53 3.08 -23.39
CA TYR A 190 2.91 2.75 -22.09
C TYR A 190 1.79 3.69 -21.66
N TYR A 191 0.80 3.09 -20.98
CA TYR A 191 -0.22 3.79 -20.20
C TYR A 191 0.15 3.72 -18.71
N VAL A 192 0.03 4.86 -18.02
CA VAL A 192 0.32 4.95 -16.58
C VAL A 192 -0.91 5.48 -15.88
N ARG A 193 -1.15 5.04 -14.66
CA ARG A 193 -2.21 5.55 -13.80
C ARG A 193 -1.66 5.81 -12.42
N GLU A 194 -1.68 7.07 -12.01
CA GLU A 194 -1.28 7.43 -10.65
C GLU A 194 -2.33 6.99 -9.63
N ARG A 195 -1.89 6.32 -8.55
CA ARG A 195 -2.73 5.99 -7.40
C ARG A 195 -2.02 6.44 -6.13
N ASN A 196 -2.70 7.27 -5.36
CA ASN A 196 -2.21 7.79 -4.09
C ASN A 196 -3.04 7.23 -2.94
N LEU A 197 -2.38 6.64 -1.95
CA LEU A 197 -2.97 6.27 -0.68
C LEU A 197 -2.23 7.00 0.43
N LYS A 198 -2.93 7.91 1.11
CA LYS A 198 -2.38 8.61 2.26
C LYS A 198 -2.74 7.84 3.53
N LEU A 199 -1.73 7.26 4.16
CA LEU A 199 -1.85 6.58 5.45
C LEU A 199 -1.35 7.50 6.57
N SER A 200 -2.27 8.13 7.28
CA SER A 200 -1.93 8.91 8.48
C SER A 200 -1.63 7.96 9.63
N MET A 201 -0.41 8.03 10.17
CA MET A 201 -0.02 7.15 11.27
C MET A 201 -0.86 7.39 12.52
N PRO A 202 -1.44 6.34 13.12
CA PRO A 202 -2.38 6.52 14.21
C PRO A 202 -1.70 6.98 15.49
N GLN A 203 -2.25 8.02 16.12
CA GLN A 203 -1.77 8.51 17.42
C GLN A 203 -2.71 8.15 18.56
N ASN A 204 -3.95 7.79 18.26
CA ASN A 204 -4.96 7.43 19.24
C ASN A 204 -5.86 6.28 18.71
N PRO A 205 -6.71 5.67 19.56
CA PRO A 205 -7.57 4.56 19.16
C PRO A 205 -8.52 4.83 17.99
N ARG A 206 -9.01 6.07 17.84
CA ARG A 206 -9.89 6.43 16.71
C ARG A 206 -9.11 6.41 15.41
N ASP A 207 -7.92 7.00 15.42
CA ASP A 207 -7.03 6.99 14.25
C ASP A 207 -6.67 5.56 13.86
N LEU A 208 -6.42 4.69 14.84
CA LEU A 208 -6.08 3.28 14.58
C LEU A 208 -7.22 2.53 13.87
N LYS A 209 -8.47 2.78 14.28
CA LYS A 209 -9.65 2.22 13.59
C LYS A 209 -9.77 2.74 12.15
N SER A 210 -9.62 4.05 11.96
CA SER A 210 -9.64 4.66 10.63
C SER A 210 -8.52 4.13 9.74
N PHE A 211 -7.33 3.92 10.32
CA PHE A 211 -6.18 3.34 9.63
C PHE A 211 -6.45 1.88 9.21
N ALA A 212 -7.02 1.06 10.10
CA ALA A 212 -7.36 -0.33 9.81
C ALA A 212 -8.31 -0.46 8.61
N ALA A 213 -9.28 0.45 8.48
CA ALA A 213 -10.21 0.47 7.36
C ALA A 213 -9.55 0.73 5.98
N LEU A 214 -8.34 1.30 5.96
CA LEU A 214 -7.60 1.57 4.73
C LEU A 214 -6.70 0.42 4.29
N LEU A 215 -6.35 -0.48 5.20
CA LEU A 215 -5.42 -1.60 4.95
C LEU A 215 -5.86 -2.56 3.83
N PRO A 216 -7.17 -2.88 3.63
CA PRO A 216 -7.61 -3.68 2.48
C PRO A 216 -7.22 -3.10 1.11
N THR A 217 -7.03 -1.77 1.03
CA THR A 217 -6.56 -1.11 -0.20
C THR A 217 -5.14 -1.59 -0.55
N LEU A 218 -4.26 -1.73 0.44
CA LEU A 218 -2.90 -2.22 0.24
C LEU A 218 -2.88 -3.69 -0.22
N LEU A 219 -3.78 -4.52 0.30
CA LEU A 219 -3.94 -5.90 -0.16
C LEU A 219 -4.40 -5.96 -1.62
N SER A 220 -5.30 -5.07 -2.02
CA SER A 220 -5.73 -4.95 -3.42
C SER A 220 -4.59 -4.51 -4.33
N TRP A 221 -3.71 -3.61 -3.86
CA TRP A 221 -2.52 -3.19 -4.60
C TRP A 221 -1.52 -4.35 -4.77
N ARG A 222 -1.32 -5.14 -3.70
CA ARG A 222 -0.50 -6.36 -3.75
C ARG A 222 -1.08 -7.36 -4.75
N GLN A 223 -2.39 -7.63 -4.71
CA GLN A 223 -3.02 -8.60 -5.62
C GLN A 223 -2.93 -8.16 -7.07
N ALA A 224 -3.14 -6.87 -7.37
CA ALA A 224 -2.97 -6.35 -8.72
C ALA A 224 -1.55 -6.57 -9.26
N ALA A 225 -0.54 -6.54 -8.39
CA ALA A 225 0.84 -6.85 -8.76
C ALA A 225 1.04 -8.34 -9.09
N ILE A 226 0.35 -9.23 -8.37
CA ILE A 226 0.42 -10.68 -8.55
C ILE A 226 -0.34 -11.11 -9.81
N ASP A 227 -1.58 -10.66 -9.99
CA ASP A 227 -2.45 -11.01 -11.13
C ASP A 227 -1.84 -10.66 -12.49
N LEU A 228 -0.98 -9.64 -12.54
CA LEU A 228 -0.28 -9.23 -13.78
C LEU A 228 1.01 -10.01 -14.03
N ALA A 229 1.49 -10.77 -13.04
CA ALA A 229 2.68 -11.60 -13.14
C ALA A 229 2.36 -13.05 -13.57
N GLU A 230 1.09 -13.45 -13.55
CA GLU A 230 0.56 -14.74 -14.03
C GLU A 230 0.02 -14.63 -15.45
#